data_AF-A0A2A4Q8W6-F1
#
_entry.id   AF-A0A2A4Q8W6-F1
#
_cell.length_a   1.000
_cell.length_b   1.000
_cell.length_c   1.000
_cell.angle_alpha   90.00
_cell.angle_beta   90.00
_cell.angle_gamma   90.00
#
_symmetry.space_group_name_H-M   'P 1'
#
loop_
_entity.id
_entity.type
_entity.pdbx_description
1 polymer ?
#
loop_
_entity_poly.entity_id
_entity_poly.type
_entity_poly.pdbx_seq_one_letter_code
_entity_poly.pdbx_strand_id
1 'polypeptide(L)'
;MFNKMLINPSYTGGTDKLKTSIGYRQQHVGLSGAPNTQFITIHAPIIKKKMGLGLKLVHENVGVTNQNSLVAAYAYHISLSKAKLSFGLEGGIFNQSIDFSNLITTSPDDNALPKNKASVIIPDVSFGVYYHSEKFYFGAAAYHLLQNKMNFSGYSESDRLVVGQLSSHVYVTTGLTLTAGDNIKLEPSLLLRYAVG
;
A
#
# COMPACT_ATOMS: atom_id res chain seq x y z
N MET A 1 11.37 9.32 5.47
CA MET A 1 10.39 8.53 4.67
C MET A 1 9.90 9.34 3.47
N PHE A 2 10.08 8.85 2.24
CA PHE A 2 9.82 9.65 1.01
C PHE A 2 8.33 9.88 0.72
N ASN A 3 7.46 8.89 0.97
CA ASN A 3 6.00 9.03 0.80
C ASN A 3 5.26 8.46 2.01
N LYS A 4 4.76 9.35 2.87
CA LYS A 4 4.05 8.97 4.11
C LYS A 4 2.62 8.46 3.84
N MET A 5 1.96 8.91 2.75
CA MET A 5 0.61 8.46 2.38
C MET A 5 0.60 6.97 1.98
N LEU A 6 1.68 6.49 1.34
CA LEU A 6 1.80 5.06 1.00
C LEU A 6 1.86 4.15 2.24
N ILE A 7 2.34 4.67 3.37
CA ILE A 7 2.57 3.90 4.60
C ILE A 7 1.44 4.09 5.62
N ASN A 8 0.71 5.21 5.55
CA ASN A 8 -0.42 5.45 6.44
C ASN A 8 -1.51 6.31 5.77
N PRO A 9 -2.75 5.80 5.65
CA PRO A 9 -3.87 6.51 5.01
C PRO A 9 -4.20 7.84 5.71
N SER A 10 -3.95 7.94 7.01
CA SER A 10 -4.29 9.15 7.79
C SER A 10 -3.37 10.35 7.50
N TYR A 11 -2.30 10.15 6.73
CA TYR A 11 -1.48 11.24 6.21
C TYR A 11 -2.09 11.91 4.95
N THR A 12 -3.16 11.34 4.38
CA THR A 12 -3.87 11.90 3.22
C THR A 12 -4.33 13.33 3.51
N GLY A 13 -3.98 14.28 2.64
CA GLY A 13 -4.29 15.70 2.87
C GLY A 13 -3.59 16.31 4.11
N GLY A 14 -2.57 15.65 4.65
CA GLY A 14 -1.79 16.15 5.80
C GLY A 14 -0.89 17.34 5.48
N THR A 15 -0.75 17.69 4.20
CA THR A 15 -0.05 18.89 3.70
C THR A 15 -1.04 20.01 3.43
N ASP A 16 -0.59 21.27 3.44
CA ASP A 16 -1.45 22.43 3.21
C ASP A 16 -1.81 22.67 1.73
N LYS A 17 -1.30 21.82 0.84
CA LYS A 17 -1.46 21.90 -0.61
C LYS A 17 -1.74 20.53 -1.21
N LEU A 18 -2.25 20.52 -2.45
CA LEU A 18 -2.24 19.34 -3.30
C LEU A 18 -0.80 18.81 -3.41
N LYS A 19 -0.64 17.50 -3.19
CA LYS A 19 0.63 16.81 -3.34
C LYS A 19 0.42 15.63 -4.28
N THR A 20 1.25 15.59 -5.31
CA THR A 20 1.37 14.47 -6.23
C THR A 20 2.74 13.83 -6.05
N SER A 21 2.81 12.52 -6.09
CA SER A 21 4.07 11.78 -6.03
C SER A 21 4.02 10.63 -7.02
N ILE A 22 5.09 10.49 -7.80
CA ILE A 22 5.28 9.42 -8.77
C ILE A 22 6.57 8.72 -8.38
N GLY A 23 6.59 7.39 -8.45
CA GLY A 23 7.79 6.64 -8.13
C GLY A 23 7.88 5.35 -8.92
N TYR A 24 9.12 4.95 -9.16
CA TYR A 24 9.51 3.68 -9.75
C TYR A 24 10.57 3.06 -8.86
N ARG A 25 10.43 1.76 -8.58
CA ARG A 25 11.40 0.99 -7.81
C ARG A 25 11.63 -0.34 -8.51
N GLN A 26 12.89 -0.64 -8.78
CA GLN A 26 13.32 -1.96 -9.23
C GLN A 26 14.23 -2.57 -8.17
N GLN A 27 14.03 -3.86 -7.87
CA GLN A 27 14.82 -4.61 -6.90
C GLN A 27 15.53 -5.77 -7.59
N HIS A 28 16.67 -6.23 -7.04
CA HIS A 28 17.43 -7.37 -7.58
C HIS A 28 17.71 -7.25 -9.09
N VAL A 29 18.19 -6.08 -9.50
CA VAL A 29 18.49 -5.77 -10.90
C VAL A 29 19.42 -6.85 -11.49
N GLY A 30 19.07 -7.35 -12.68
CA GLY A 30 19.80 -8.42 -13.37
C GLY A 30 19.18 -9.81 -13.21
N LEU A 31 18.22 -10.01 -12.30
CA LEU A 31 17.45 -11.25 -12.23
C LEU A 31 16.21 -11.20 -13.13
N SER A 32 15.94 -12.28 -13.87
CA SER A 32 14.69 -12.42 -14.63
C SER A 32 13.50 -12.47 -13.68
N GLY A 33 12.42 -11.75 -14.01
CA GLY A 33 11.25 -11.63 -13.14
C GLY A 33 11.47 -10.80 -11.87
N ALA A 34 12.54 -10.02 -11.80
CA ALA A 34 12.85 -9.14 -10.68
C ALA A 34 11.67 -8.21 -10.29
N PRO A 35 11.39 -8.03 -8.99
CA PRO A 35 10.33 -7.16 -8.52
C PRO A 35 10.49 -5.73 -9.04
N ASN A 36 9.41 -5.20 -9.62
CA ASN A 36 9.30 -3.79 -9.94
C ASN A 36 7.95 -3.23 -9.48
N THR A 37 8.00 -2.03 -8.90
CA THR A 37 6.84 -1.33 -8.36
C THR A 37 6.80 0.08 -8.92
N GLN A 38 5.63 0.48 -9.40
CA GLN A 38 5.32 1.83 -9.87
C GLN A 38 4.15 2.36 -9.05
N PHE A 39 4.20 3.63 -8.67
CA PHE A 39 3.07 4.24 -7.98
C PHE A 39 2.85 5.68 -8.42
N ILE A 40 1.59 6.09 -8.35
CA ILE A 40 1.15 7.47 -8.41
C ILE A 40 0.24 7.69 -7.20
N THR A 41 0.54 8.71 -6.40
CA THR A 41 -0.34 9.16 -5.31
C THR A 41 -0.68 10.62 -5.50
N ILE A 42 -1.95 10.97 -5.37
CA ILE A 42 -2.45 12.35 -5.45
C ILE A 42 -3.31 12.58 -4.22
N HIS A 43 -3.03 13.62 -3.44
CA HIS A 43 -3.88 13.95 -2.29
C HIS A 43 -3.90 15.45 -2.00
N ALA A 44 -5.00 15.94 -1.45
CA ALA A 44 -5.17 17.35 -1.09
C ALA A 44 -5.96 17.51 0.22
N PRO A 45 -5.68 18.58 0.98
CA PRO A 45 -6.53 18.98 2.10
C PRO A 45 -7.83 19.62 1.59
N ILE A 46 -8.94 19.27 2.22
CA ILE A 46 -10.16 20.07 2.24
C ILE A 46 -10.11 20.91 3.51
N ILE A 47 -9.35 22.01 3.44
CA ILE A 47 -8.93 22.81 4.61
C ILE A 47 -10.13 23.23 5.47
N LYS A 48 -11.19 23.77 4.86
CA LYS A 48 -12.39 24.23 5.57
C LYS A 48 -13.11 23.14 6.38
N LYS A 49 -12.90 21.87 6.03
CA LYS A 49 -13.58 20.74 6.67
C LYS A 49 -12.66 19.89 7.56
N LYS A 50 -11.39 20.27 7.70
CA LYS A 50 -10.37 19.47 8.39
C LYS A 50 -10.26 18.04 7.83
N MET A 51 -10.47 17.90 6.52
CA MET A 51 -10.50 16.62 5.83
C MET A 51 -9.38 16.55 4.80
N GLY A 52 -9.03 15.34 4.38
CA GLY A 52 -8.13 15.07 3.27
C GLY A 52 -8.76 14.04 2.34
N LEU A 53 -8.57 14.22 1.04
CA LEU A 53 -8.91 13.22 0.03
C LEU A 53 -7.68 12.87 -0.79
N GLY A 54 -7.59 11.62 -1.21
CA GLY A 54 -6.52 11.16 -2.06
C GLY A 54 -6.86 9.93 -2.88
N LEU A 55 -5.99 9.67 -3.85
CA LEU A 55 -6.04 8.55 -4.75
C LEU A 55 -4.64 7.92 -4.83
N LYS A 56 -4.60 6.59 -4.90
CA LYS A 56 -3.38 5.82 -5.13
C LYS A 56 -3.61 4.86 -6.28
N LEU A 57 -2.68 4.88 -7.21
CA LEU A 57 -2.53 3.90 -8.27
C LEU A 57 -1.21 3.19 -8.02
N VAL A 58 -1.23 1.87 -7.88
CA VAL A 58 -0.01 1.08 -7.71
C VAL A 58 -0.03 -0.06 -8.71
N HIS A 59 1.09 -0.22 -9.40
CA HIS A 59 1.37 -1.37 -10.26
C HIS A 59 2.58 -2.08 -9.70
N GLU A 60 2.46 -3.38 -9.47
CA GLU A 60 3.55 -4.22 -9.00
C GLU A 60 3.63 -5.47 -9.87
N ASN A 61 4.85 -5.81 -10.26
CA ASN A 61 5.14 -7.04 -10.98
C ASN A 61 6.28 -7.79 -10.30
N VAL A 62 6.05 -9.08 -10.04
CA VAL A 62 6.98 -10.00 -9.40
C VAL A 62 6.89 -11.34 -10.12
N GLY A 63 7.91 -11.69 -10.90
CA GLY A 63 7.87 -12.89 -11.74
C GLY A 63 6.66 -12.93 -12.67
N VAL A 64 5.92 -14.05 -12.62
CA VAL A 64 4.68 -14.26 -13.39
C VAL A 64 3.45 -13.53 -12.82
N THR A 65 3.61 -12.86 -11.69
CA THR A 65 2.53 -12.24 -10.93
C THR A 65 2.49 -10.74 -11.19
N ASN A 66 1.29 -10.21 -11.40
CA ASN A 66 1.05 -8.77 -11.59
C ASN A 66 -0.14 -8.31 -10.74
N GLN A 67 0.08 -7.25 -9.96
CA GLN A 67 -0.93 -6.64 -9.10
C GLN A 67 -1.13 -5.18 -9.50
N ASN A 68 -2.38 -4.81 -9.79
CA ASN A 68 -2.79 -3.42 -10.00
C ASN A 68 -3.75 -3.02 -8.90
N SER A 69 -3.56 -1.84 -8.30
CA SER A 69 -4.49 -1.33 -7.30
C SER A 69 -4.91 0.10 -7.58
N LEU A 70 -6.19 0.35 -7.32
CA LEU A 70 -6.83 1.66 -7.34
C LEU A 70 -7.47 1.86 -5.96
N VAL A 71 -6.96 2.82 -5.20
CA VAL A 71 -7.37 3.06 -3.81
C VAL A 71 -7.74 4.52 -3.62
N ALA A 72 -8.95 4.76 -3.14
CA ALA A 72 -9.37 6.07 -2.65
C ALA A 72 -9.07 6.17 -1.15
N ALA A 73 -8.59 7.32 -0.73
CA ALA A 73 -8.21 7.60 0.65
C ALA A 73 -8.97 8.81 1.17
N TYR A 74 -9.42 8.71 2.42
CA TYR A 74 -10.05 9.78 3.16
C TYR A 74 -9.36 9.91 4.52
N ALA A 75 -9.09 11.15 4.94
CA ALA A 75 -8.60 11.42 6.28
C ALA A 75 -9.38 12.53 6.96
N TYR A 76 -9.50 12.44 8.27
CA TYR A 76 -10.03 13.48 9.14
C TYR A 76 -8.96 13.93 10.11
N HIS A 77 -8.79 15.24 10.24
CA HIS A 77 -7.72 15.86 11.01
C HIS A 77 -8.27 16.64 12.21
N ILE A 78 -7.85 16.26 13.40
CA ILE A 78 -8.14 16.96 14.65
C ILE A 78 -6.92 17.83 15.00
N SER A 79 -7.08 19.15 14.88
CA SER A 79 -6.08 20.10 15.35
C SER A 79 -6.12 20.20 16.87
N LEU A 80 -4.98 19.97 17.50
CA LEU A 80 -4.70 20.20 18.93
C LEU A 80 -3.82 21.47 19.05
N SER A 81 -3.59 21.97 20.26
CA SER A 81 -2.86 23.23 20.45
C SER A 81 -1.44 23.24 19.87
N LYS A 82 -0.71 22.12 19.91
CA LYS A 82 0.67 21.99 19.41
C LYS A 82 0.87 20.74 18.52
N ALA A 83 -0.22 20.14 18.07
CA ALA A 83 -0.18 18.89 17.35
C ALA A 83 -1.42 18.70 16.47
N LYS A 84 -1.38 17.70 15.60
CA LYS A 84 -2.51 17.23 14.80
C LYS A 84 -2.63 15.72 14.97
N LEU A 85 -3.82 15.26 15.33
CA LEU A 85 -4.18 13.84 15.33
C LEU A 85 -5.06 13.57 14.11
N SER A 86 -4.72 12.57 13.31
CA SER A 86 -5.41 12.26 12.07
C SER A 86 -5.87 10.81 12.07
N PHE A 87 -7.06 10.59 11.53
CA PHE A 87 -7.63 9.26 11.28
C PHE A 87 -7.84 9.11 9.79
N GLY A 88 -7.53 7.95 9.24
CA GLY A 88 -7.59 7.70 7.81
C GLY A 88 -8.24 6.38 7.50
N LEU A 89 -9.08 6.37 6.46
CA LEU A 89 -9.68 5.19 5.87
C LEU A 89 -9.28 5.14 4.40
N GLU A 90 -8.97 3.94 3.92
CA GLU A 90 -8.79 3.66 2.51
C GLU A 90 -9.74 2.55 2.09
N GLY A 91 -10.28 2.71 0.89
CA GLY A 91 -11.08 1.71 0.21
C GLY A 91 -10.67 1.61 -1.25
N GLY A 92 -10.56 0.40 -1.76
CA GLY A 92 -10.08 0.22 -3.13
C GLY A 92 -10.30 -1.18 -3.67
N ILE A 93 -9.78 -1.36 -4.88
CA ILE A 93 -9.78 -2.64 -5.58
C ILE A 93 -8.34 -3.03 -5.93
N PHE A 94 -8.05 -4.31 -5.80
CA PHE A 94 -6.79 -4.94 -6.17
C PHE A 94 -7.11 -5.97 -7.25
N ASN A 95 -6.56 -5.79 -8.44
CA ASN A 95 -6.56 -6.81 -9.47
C ASN A 95 -5.26 -7.60 -9.35
N GLN A 96 -5.38 -8.84 -8.90
CA GLN A 96 -4.28 -9.80 -8.87
C GLN A 96 -4.38 -10.69 -10.11
N SER A 97 -3.31 -10.75 -10.89
CA SER A 97 -3.19 -11.67 -12.03
C SER A 97 -1.91 -12.49 -11.97
N ILE A 98 -1.99 -13.69 -12.52
CA ILE A 98 -0.89 -14.65 -12.60
C ILE A 98 -0.89 -15.22 -14.02
N ASP A 99 0.27 -15.17 -14.67
CA ASP A 99 0.47 -15.76 -15.99
C ASP A 99 1.06 -17.18 -15.86
N PHE A 100 0.18 -18.17 -15.86
CA PHE A 100 0.57 -19.56 -15.71
C PHE A 100 1.30 -20.12 -16.95
N SER A 101 1.19 -19.47 -18.12
CA SER A 101 1.86 -19.92 -19.34
C SER A 101 3.39 -19.77 -19.26
N ASN A 102 3.86 -18.89 -18.38
CA ASN A 102 5.28 -18.63 -18.14
C ASN A 102 5.83 -19.43 -16.94
N LEU A 103 5.07 -20.37 -16.39
CA LEU A 103 5.53 -21.24 -15.31
C LEU A 103 6.37 -22.40 -15.86
N ILE A 104 7.53 -22.62 -15.24
CA ILE A 104 8.29 -23.85 -15.43
C ILE A 104 7.76 -24.87 -14.42
N THR A 105 7.01 -25.86 -14.90
CA THR A 105 6.41 -26.90 -14.06
C THR A 105 7.25 -28.18 -14.09
N THR A 106 7.16 -28.99 -13.03
CA THR A 106 7.79 -30.32 -12.99
C THR A 106 7.05 -31.37 -13.82
N SER A 107 5.76 -31.12 -14.10
CA SER A 107 4.92 -31.89 -15.01
C SER A 107 4.34 -30.95 -16.07
N PRO A 108 4.69 -31.13 -17.36
CA PRO A 108 4.21 -30.29 -18.46
C PRO A 108 2.67 -30.26 -18.61
N ASP A 109 1.98 -31.31 -18.12
CA ASP A 109 0.53 -31.49 -18.22
C ASP A 109 -0.15 -31.57 -16.83
N ASP A 110 0.26 -30.73 -15.89
CA ASP A 110 -0.41 -30.62 -14.59
C ASP A 110 -1.77 -29.91 -14.72
N ASN A 111 -2.84 -30.69 -14.85
CA ASN A 111 -4.23 -30.20 -14.94
C ASN A 111 -4.71 -29.45 -13.68
N ALA A 112 -3.97 -29.47 -12.57
CA ALA A 112 -4.28 -28.64 -11.41
C ALA A 112 -4.00 -27.15 -11.66
N LEU A 113 -3.13 -26.82 -12.62
CA LEU A 113 -2.76 -25.44 -12.97
C LEU A 113 -3.51 -24.95 -14.22
N PRO A 114 -4.00 -23.69 -14.20
CA PRO A 114 -4.49 -23.03 -15.41
C PRO A 114 -3.41 -23.01 -16.49
N LYS A 115 -3.79 -23.17 -17.76
CA LYS A 115 -2.84 -23.06 -18.89
C LYS A 115 -2.64 -21.61 -19.35
N ASN A 116 -3.51 -20.70 -18.92
CA ASN A 116 -3.56 -19.31 -19.35
C ASN A 116 -3.50 -18.35 -18.16
N LYS A 117 -3.43 -17.05 -18.44
CA LYS A 117 -3.51 -15.99 -17.43
C LYS A 117 -4.83 -16.07 -16.65
N ALA A 118 -4.72 -16.04 -15.33
CA ALA A 118 -5.86 -15.89 -14.43
C ALA A 118 -5.85 -14.50 -13.76
N SER A 119 -7.03 -13.95 -13.46
CA SER A 119 -7.19 -12.64 -12.83
C SER A 119 -8.37 -12.65 -11.86
N VAL A 120 -8.17 -12.03 -10.70
CA VAL A 120 -9.19 -11.84 -9.67
C VAL A 120 -9.19 -10.40 -9.18
N ILE A 121 -10.38 -9.83 -8.99
CA ILE A 121 -10.57 -8.50 -8.39
C ILE A 121 -10.95 -8.69 -6.93
N ILE A 122 -10.23 -8.00 -6.05
CA ILE A 122 -10.35 -8.11 -4.61
C ILE A 122 -10.67 -6.72 -4.07
N PRO A 123 -11.87 -6.50 -3.50
CA PRO A 123 -12.13 -5.27 -2.76
C PRO A 123 -11.33 -5.27 -1.46
N ASP A 124 -10.91 -4.10 -1.00
CA ASP A 124 -10.15 -4.00 0.24
C ASP A 124 -10.42 -2.70 1.00
N VAL A 125 -10.21 -2.76 2.32
CA VAL A 125 -10.33 -1.63 3.25
C VAL A 125 -9.12 -1.60 4.18
N SER A 126 -8.63 -0.40 4.46
CA SER A 126 -7.50 -0.17 5.36
C SER A 126 -7.77 1.04 6.26
N PHE A 127 -7.12 1.08 7.42
CA PHE A 127 -7.29 2.15 8.40
C PHE A 127 -5.95 2.61 8.98
N GLY A 128 -5.87 3.87 9.40
CA GLY A 128 -4.69 4.38 10.08
C GLY A 128 -4.96 5.56 11.00
N VAL A 129 -4.00 5.79 11.89
CA VAL A 129 -3.93 6.91 12.82
C VAL A 129 -2.55 7.54 12.72
N TYR A 130 -2.49 8.86 12.78
CA TYR A 130 -1.23 9.60 12.73
C TYR A 130 -1.28 10.82 13.63
N TYR A 131 -0.34 10.89 14.56
CA TYR A 131 -0.08 12.02 15.43
C TYR A 131 1.16 12.77 14.94
N HIS A 132 1.06 14.08 14.81
CA HIS A 132 2.17 14.92 14.37
C HIS A 132 2.26 16.21 15.19
N SER A 133 3.44 16.51 15.72
CA SER A 133 3.83 17.79 16.29
C SER A 133 5.09 18.32 15.59
N GLU A 134 5.55 19.51 15.97
CA GLU A 134 6.75 20.12 15.36
C GLU A 134 8.02 19.26 15.48
N LYS A 135 8.17 18.53 16.59
CA LYS A 135 9.39 17.77 16.91
C LYS A 135 9.22 16.26 16.87
N PHE A 136 7.99 15.76 16.77
CA PHE A 136 7.70 14.33 16.90
C PHE A 136 6.55 13.91 16.00
N TYR A 137 6.60 12.67 15.54
CA TYR A 137 5.44 12.03 14.94
C TYR A 137 5.36 10.56 15.35
N PHE A 138 4.13 10.07 15.38
CA PHE A 138 3.81 8.67 15.56
C PHE A 138 2.67 8.29 14.63
N GLY A 139 2.71 7.10 14.06
CA GLY A 139 1.63 6.61 13.21
C GLY A 139 1.49 5.10 13.31
N ALA A 140 0.26 4.64 13.22
CA ALA A 140 -0.08 3.23 13.08
C ALA A 140 -1.06 3.06 11.92
N ALA A 141 -0.89 2.03 11.11
CA ALA A 141 -1.79 1.70 10.02
C ALA A 141 -1.98 0.19 9.91
N ALA A 142 -3.22 -0.24 9.70
CA ALA A 142 -3.57 -1.63 9.45
C ALA A 142 -4.13 -1.73 8.03
N TYR A 143 -3.44 -2.49 7.19
CA TYR A 143 -3.79 -2.73 5.80
C TYR A 143 -4.45 -4.09 5.65
N HIS A 144 -5.27 -4.21 4.60
CA HIS A 144 -5.95 -5.43 4.21
C HIS A 144 -6.86 -6.01 5.29
N LEU A 145 -7.74 -5.16 5.84
CA LEU A 145 -8.60 -5.52 6.98
C LEU A 145 -9.64 -6.60 6.61
N LEU A 146 -10.02 -6.68 5.34
CA LEU A 146 -11.01 -7.67 4.88
C LEU A 146 -10.42 -9.09 4.78
N GLN A 147 -9.09 -9.23 4.66
CA GLN A 147 -8.41 -10.52 4.51
C GLN A 147 -9.00 -11.42 3.42
N ASN A 148 -9.45 -10.79 2.33
CA ASN A 148 -10.14 -11.51 1.26
C ASN A 148 -9.22 -12.55 0.63
N LYS A 149 -9.74 -13.76 0.45
CA LYS A 149 -9.05 -14.85 -0.23
C LYS A 149 -9.02 -14.59 -1.73
N MET A 150 -7.89 -14.93 -2.36
CA MET A 150 -7.70 -14.83 -3.79
C MET A 150 -8.22 -16.11 -4.44
N ASN A 151 -9.49 -16.10 -4.80
CA ASN A 151 -10.13 -17.25 -5.40
C ASN A 151 -10.01 -17.21 -6.94
N PHE A 152 -9.33 -18.20 -7.50
CA PHE A 152 -9.20 -18.40 -8.94
C PHE A 152 -9.99 -19.62 -9.43
N SER A 153 -10.97 -20.10 -8.63
CA SER A 153 -11.98 -21.07 -9.09
C SER A 153 -12.62 -20.58 -10.39
N GLY A 154 -12.68 -21.44 -11.40
CA GLY A 154 -13.05 -21.09 -12.78
C GLY A 154 -11.91 -20.97 -13.80
N TYR A 155 -10.64 -20.95 -13.35
CA TYR A 155 -9.48 -20.95 -14.26
C TYR A 155 -8.77 -22.32 -14.35
N SER A 156 -9.12 -23.28 -13.49
CA SER A 156 -8.54 -24.63 -13.46
C SER A 156 -9.64 -25.68 -13.59
N GLU A 157 -9.39 -26.78 -14.30
CA GLU A 157 -10.34 -27.88 -14.49
C GLU A 157 -10.72 -28.55 -13.17
N SER A 158 -9.85 -28.48 -12.14
CA SER A 158 -10.11 -29.06 -10.83
C SER A 158 -10.91 -28.15 -9.89
N ASP A 159 -11.27 -26.93 -10.33
CA ASP A 159 -12.06 -25.89 -9.63
C ASP A 159 -11.67 -25.57 -8.17
N ARG A 160 -10.41 -25.84 -7.81
CA ARG A 160 -9.91 -25.76 -6.41
C ARG A 160 -8.71 -24.84 -6.23
N LEU A 161 -8.46 -23.93 -7.19
CA LEU A 161 -7.30 -23.05 -7.15
C LEU A 161 -7.55 -21.80 -6.29
N VAL A 162 -7.16 -21.86 -5.02
CA VAL A 162 -7.06 -20.69 -4.13
C VAL A 162 -5.57 -20.38 -3.95
N VAL A 163 -5.09 -19.27 -4.53
CA VAL A 163 -3.65 -18.94 -4.61
C VAL A 163 -3.19 -18.00 -3.48
N GLY A 164 -3.89 -18.02 -2.35
CA GLY A 164 -3.52 -17.25 -1.15
C GLY A 164 -4.60 -16.25 -0.73
N GLN A 165 -4.22 -15.28 0.11
CA GLN A 165 -5.10 -14.26 0.66
C GLN A 165 -4.38 -12.92 0.78
N LEU A 166 -5.15 -11.84 0.79
CA LEU A 166 -4.63 -10.49 1.05
C LEU A 166 -4.35 -10.35 2.56
N SER A 167 -3.22 -10.89 3.03
CA SER A 167 -2.91 -10.95 4.46
C SER A 167 -2.81 -9.56 5.08
N SER A 168 -3.41 -9.40 6.27
CA SER A 168 -3.34 -8.14 6.99
C SER A 168 -1.91 -7.80 7.40
N HIS A 169 -1.55 -6.52 7.27
CA HIS A 169 -0.27 -6.01 7.73
C HIS A 169 -0.46 -4.77 8.60
N VAL A 170 0.26 -4.72 9.72
CA VAL A 170 0.30 -3.56 10.60
C VAL A 170 1.63 -2.85 10.45
N TYR A 171 1.59 -1.54 10.21
CA TYR A 171 2.73 -0.65 10.18
C TYR A 171 2.68 0.27 11.38
N VAL A 172 3.80 0.39 12.08
CA VAL A 172 3.99 1.39 13.14
C VAL A 172 5.21 2.22 12.78
N THR A 173 5.06 3.53 12.77
CA THR A 173 6.13 4.47 12.46
C THR A 173 6.24 5.55 13.52
N THR A 174 7.46 5.94 13.84
CA THR A 174 7.72 7.03 14.78
C THR A 174 9.01 7.74 14.41
N GLY A 175 9.15 9.00 14.79
CA GLY A 175 10.37 9.74 14.56
C GLY A 175 10.37 11.12 15.21
N LEU A 176 11.55 11.73 15.20
CA LEU A 176 11.80 13.05 15.76
C LEU A 176 12.29 13.99 14.66
N THR A 177 12.12 15.30 14.88
CA THR A 177 12.74 16.35 14.07
C THR A 177 13.67 17.13 14.96
N LEU A 178 14.98 16.98 14.74
CA LEU A 178 16.04 17.67 15.44
C LEU A 178 16.60 18.77 14.54
N THR A 179 16.70 19.99 15.05
CA THR A 179 17.30 21.10 14.31
C THR A 179 18.73 21.30 14.80
N ALA A 180 19.70 21.29 13.89
CA ALA A 180 21.11 21.57 14.17
C ALA A 180 21.52 22.87 13.46
N GLY A 181 21.55 23.97 14.20
CA GLY A 181 21.67 25.32 13.63
C GLY A 181 20.43 25.74 12.84
N ASP A 182 20.56 26.72 11.95
CA ASP A 182 19.39 27.31 11.28
C ASP A 182 18.95 26.55 10.02
N ASN A 183 19.84 25.76 9.41
CA ASN A 183 19.65 25.22 8.06
C ASN A 183 19.64 23.68 7.98
N ILE A 184 19.95 22.98 9.08
CA ILE A 184 20.04 21.52 9.08
C ILE A 184 18.94 20.94 9.96
N LYS A 185 18.13 20.06 9.38
CA LYS A 185 17.15 19.24 10.10
C LYS A 185 17.52 17.78 9.96
N LEU A 186 17.61 17.08 11.08
CA LEU A 186 17.84 15.65 11.18
C LEU A 186 16.53 14.98 11.60
N GLU A 187 16.06 14.00 10.82
CA GLU A 187 14.81 13.29 11.07
C GLU A 187 15.06 11.79 11.32
N PRO A 188 15.56 11.39 12.51
CA PRO A 188 15.66 9.97 12.84
C PRO A 188 14.27 9.34 12.91
N SER A 189 14.12 8.16 12.33
CA SER A 189 12.83 7.47 12.25
C SER A 189 12.96 5.97 12.36
N LEU A 190 11.93 5.34 12.94
CA LEU A 190 11.73 3.91 12.99
C LEU A 190 10.44 3.54 12.27
N LEU A 191 10.47 2.42 11.53
CA LEU A 191 9.30 1.80 10.91
C LEU A 191 9.33 0.31 11.23
N LEU A 192 8.26 -0.18 11.85
CA LEU A 192 8.02 -1.59 12.12
C LEU A 192 6.87 -2.06 11.25
N ARG A 193 7.01 -3.24 10.65
CA ARG A 193 5.96 -3.93 9.90
C ARG A 193 5.75 -5.31 10.52
N TYR A 194 4.50 -5.65 10.79
CA TYR A 194 4.08 -6.97 11.23
C TYR A 194 3.05 -7.53 10.24
N ALA A 195 3.15 -8.80 9.91
CA ALA A 195 2.19 -9.52 9.08
C ALA A 195 1.36 -10.45 9.95
N VAL A 196 0.04 -10.36 9.84
CA VAL A 196 -0.86 -11.32 10.47
C VAL A 196 -0.89 -12.56 9.57
N GLY A 197 -0.41 -13.68 10.10
CA GLY A 197 -0.39 -14.99 9.45
C GLY A 197 -1.60 -15.81 9.80
#